data_AF-A0A934UAP1-F1
#
_entry.id   AF-A0A934UAP1-F1
#
_cell.length_a   1.000
_cell.length_b   1.000
_cell.length_c   1.000
_cell.angle_alpha   90.00
_cell.angle_beta   90.00
_cell.angle_gamma   90.00
#
_symmetry.space_group_name_H-M   'P 1'
#
loop_
_entity.id
_entity.type
_entity.pdbx_description
1 polymer ?
#
loop_
_entity_poly.entity_id
_entity_poly.type
_entity_poly.pdbx_seq_one_letter_code
_entity_poly.pdbx_strand_id
1 'polypeptide(L)'
;MKLSKAVLTSIVVGGSLTLCAPAPATAAPGGERVVVLVPGQEPVPGQTMSRDLYAAMEQQLTEQGYTVRTVGVAGHDLPADSAVIGRAVEQATAGVDVESIALVAHSYGGLSSRNYLKSLGGSDVVDTYIAIGSPQYGTPGGCFQLPGSGFDGCPITPFMTNLNAGDDTPGDTKYVSIRSAEEWADGRLDGGQCRVTPIPNLAHVPEPADDRVIAAVTRTLSGECDAYVDEQIDSFTWTQTVFPQ
;
A
#
# COMPACT_ATOMS: atom_id res chain seq x y z
N MET A 1 -6.06 -5.09 97.98
CA MET A 1 -7.22 -4.33 97.46
C MET A 1 -6.73 -2.99 96.93
N LYS A 2 -7.17 -2.63 95.71
CA LYS A 2 -6.97 -1.38 94.94
C LYS A 2 -5.58 -1.21 94.28
N LEU A 3 -5.47 -1.66 93.03
CA LEU A 3 -4.42 -1.26 92.08
C LEU A 3 -4.80 0.08 91.41
N SER A 4 -3.83 0.98 91.37
CA SER A 4 -3.89 2.31 90.74
C SER A 4 -3.71 2.21 89.22
N LYS A 5 -4.49 2.99 88.48
CA LYS A 5 -4.39 3.16 87.02
C LYS A 5 -3.15 3.98 86.65
N ALA A 6 -2.33 3.48 85.73
CA ALA A 6 -1.33 4.26 85.00
C ALA A 6 -1.86 4.56 83.58
N VAL A 7 -1.84 5.83 83.20
CA VAL A 7 -2.18 6.30 81.85
C VAL A 7 -0.87 6.40 81.07
N LEU A 8 -0.76 5.68 79.95
CA LEU A 8 0.32 5.86 78.98
C LEU A 8 -0.17 6.73 77.83
N THR A 9 0.51 7.85 77.62
CA THR A 9 0.31 8.77 76.50
C THR A 9 1.20 8.34 75.35
N SER A 10 0.60 7.89 74.24
CA SER A 10 1.34 7.55 73.02
C SER A 10 1.51 8.79 72.14
N ILE A 11 2.76 9.17 71.87
CA ILE A 11 3.13 10.20 70.89
C ILE A 11 3.18 9.54 69.52
N VAL A 12 2.34 9.99 68.58
CA VAL A 12 2.40 9.60 67.17
C VAL A 12 3.21 10.64 66.42
N VAL A 13 4.37 10.25 65.89
CA VAL A 13 5.18 11.06 64.97
C VAL A 13 4.68 10.77 63.56
N GLY A 14 4.01 11.73 62.93
CA GLY A 14 3.58 11.66 61.53
C GLY A 14 4.76 11.92 60.60
N GLY A 15 5.33 10.85 60.03
CA GLY A 15 6.27 10.96 58.91
C GLY A 15 5.53 11.09 57.59
N SER A 16 5.64 12.25 56.94
CA SER A 16 5.14 12.45 55.58
C SER A 16 6.01 11.69 54.59
N LEU A 17 5.54 10.53 54.13
CA LEU A 17 6.09 9.82 52.98
C LEU A 17 5.57 10.49 51.70
N THR A 18 6.42 11.30 51.07
CA THR A 18 6.18 11.82 49.72
C THR A 18 6.37 10.67 48.74
N LEU A 19 5.27 10.08 48.25
CA LEU A 19 5.30 9.15 47.13
C LEU A 19 5.67 9.93 45.86
N CYS A 20 6.89 9.74 45.35
CA CYS A 20 7.21 10.09 43.96
C CYS A 20 6.33 9.23 43.05
N ALA A 21 5.37 9.84 42.36
CA ALA A 21 4.69 9.18 41.25
C ALA A 21 5.73 8.87 40.16
N PRO A 22 5.78 7.64 39.61
CA PRO A 22 6.62 7.36 38.45
C PRO A 22 6.17 8.25 37.29
N ALA A 23 7.13 8.91 36.64
CA ALA A 23 6.88 9.64 35.42
C ALA A 23 6.26 8.70 34.37
N PRO A 24 5.28 9.15 33.57
CA PRO A 24 4.76 8.33 32.48
C PRO A 24 5.92 7.93 31.57
N ALA A 25 6.09 6.62 31.37
CA ALA A 25 7.03 6.12 30.39
C ALA A 25 6.53 6.60 29.02
N THR A 26 7.28 7.51 28.39
CA THR A 26 7.08 7.85 26.99
C THR A 26 7.25 6.56 26.20
N ALA A 27 6.19 6.10 25.54
CA ALA A 27 6.32 5.01 24.58
C ALA A 27 7.45 5.37 23.61
N ALA A 28 8.35 4.43 23.34
CA ALA A 28 9.33 4.62 22.27
C ALA A 28 8.53 5.02 21.01
N PRO A 29 9.00 6.01 20.22
CA PRO A 29 8.39 6.28 18.94
C PRO A 29 8.30 4.95 18.18
N GLY A 30 7.12 4.62 17.65
CA GLY A 30 6.99 3.50 16.72
C GLY A 30 7.92 3.70 15.52
N GLY A 31 8.27 2.61 14.84
CA GLY A 31 9.07 2.69 13.63
C GLY A 31 8.39 3.52 12.53
N GLU A 32 9.13 3.86 11.49
CA GLU A 32 8.59 4.58 10.34
C GLU A 32 7.59 3.70 9.57
N ARG A 33 6.40 4.24 9.33
CA ARG A 33 5.42 3.67 8.41
C ARG A 33 5.65 4.29 7.04
N VAL A 34 6.30 3.54 6.15
CA VAL A 34 6.74 4.01 4.83
C VAL A 34 5.65 3.72 3.79
N VAL A 35 5.33 4.73 2.97
CA VAL A 35 4.47 4.57 1.79
C VAL A 35 5.25 5.00 0.55
N VAL A 36 5.36 4.09 -0.42
CA VAL A 36 5.94 4.36 -1.73
C VAL A 36 4.82 4.48 -2.77
N LEU A 37 4.67 5.68 -3.32
CA LEU A 37 3.69 6.00 -4.36
C LEU A 37 4.29 5.71 -5.74
N VAL A 38 3.60 4.91 -6.55
CA VAL A 38 4.06 4.44 -7.85
C VAL A 38 3.12 4.94 -8.95
N PRO A 39 3.55 5.94 -9.73
CA PRO A 39 2.75 6.50 -10.82
C PRO A 39 2.40 5.49 -11.91
N GLY A 40 1.28 5.76 -12.59
CA GLY A 40 0.91 5.07 -13.83
C GLY A 40 1.75 5.52 -15.03
N GLN A 41 1.33 5.07 -16.21
CA GLN A 41 2.01 5.42 -17.46
C GLN A 41 1.97 6.94 -17.70
N GLU A 42 3.12 7.53 -18.02
CA GLU A 42 3.20 8.92 -18.48
C GLU A 42 2.74 9.00 -19.94
N PRO A 43 1.83 9.92 -20.30
CA PRO A 43 1.33 10.02 -21.68
C PRO A 43 2.41 10.52 -22.64
N VAL A 44 3.42 11.24 -22.14
CA VAL A 44 4.51 11.82 -22.93
C VAL A 44 5.83 11.58 -22.20
N PRO A 45 6.87 11.03 -22.88
CA PRO A 45 8.18 10.83 -22.28
C PRO A 45 8.77 12.13 -21.70
N GLY A 46 9.29 12.05 -20.48
CA GLY A 46 9.91 13.19 -19.78
C GLY A 46 8.93 14.14 -19.10
N GLN A 47 7.62 13.87 -19.15
CA GLN A 47 6.62 14.55 -18.33
C GLN A 47 6.39 13.80 -17.00
N THR A 48 5.66 14.44 -16.10
CA THR A 48 5.38 13.95 -14.74
C THR A 48 3.89 14.02 -14.40
N MET A 49 3.02 13.98 -15.41
CA MET A 49 1.59 14.17 -15.22
C MET A 49 1.01 13.11 -14.30
N SER A 50 1.31 11.83 -14.55
CA SER A 50 0.80 10.72 -13.74
C SER A 50 1.38 10.75 -12.33
N ARG A 51 2.62 11.21 -12.18
CA ARG A 51 3.24 11.45 -10.87
C ARG A 51 2.57 12.58 -10.09
N ASP A 52 2.32 13.72 -10.74
CA ASP A 52 1.86 14.93 -10.08
C ASP A 52 0.41 14.80 -9.56
N LEU A 53 -0.36 13.82 -10.07
CA LEU A 53 -1.68 13.47 -9.54
C LEU A 53 -1.68 12.96 -8.09
N TYR A 54 -0.54 12.48 -7.58
CA TYR A 54 -0.42 12.00 -6.21
C TYR A 54 -0.27 13.11 -5.17
N ALA A 55 -0.13 14.39 -5.56
CA ALA A 55 0.21 15.47 -4.64
C ALA A 55 -0.73 15.57 -3.42
N ALA A 56 -2.05 15.43 -3.63
CA ALA A 56 -3.04 15.47 -2.56
C ALA A 56 -2.92 14.23 -1.63
N MET A 57 -2.71 13.05 -2.20
CA MET A 57 -2.51 11.81 -1.46
C MET A 57 -1.24 11.87 -0.61
N GLU A 58 -0.13 12.34 -1.19
CA GLU A 58 1.16 12.50 -0.50
C GLU A 58 1.02 13.44 0.70
N GLN A 59 0.35 14.58 0.52
CA GLN A 59 0.07 15.51 1.60
C GLN A 59 -0.74 14.83 2.72
N GLN A 60 -1.87 14.21 2.38
CA GLN A 60 -2.76 13.59 3.36
C GLN A 60 -2.10 12.45 4.14
N LEU A 61 -1.30 11.61 3.47
CA LEU A 61 -0.56 10.53 4.13
C LEU A 61 0.56 11.09 5.02
N THR A 62 1.25 12.14 4.59
CA THR A 62 2.26 12.81 5.41
C THR A 62 1.64 13.41 6.68
N GLU A 63 0.47 14.05 6.57
CA GLU A 63 -0.28 14.59 7.72
C GLU A 63 -0.75 13.49 8.70
N GLN A 64 -0.93 12.25 8.22
CA GLN A 64 -1.23 11.07 9.03
C GLN A 64 0.02 10.39 9.62
N GLY A 65 1.21 10.96 9.40
CA GLY A 65 2.47 10.49 9.95
C GLY A 65 3.08 9.30 9.21
N TYR A 66 2.82 9.17 7.90
CA TYR A 66 3.56 8.25 7.03
C TYR A 66 4.82 8.95 6.46
N THR A 67 5.90 8.20 6.31
CA THR A 67 7.04 8.62 5.48
C THR A 67 6.71 8.29 4.03
N VAL A 68 6.38 9.32 3.23
CA VAL A 68 5.95 9.12 1.83
C VAL A 68 7.09 9.36 0.85
N ARG A 69 7.18 8.52 -0.18
CA ARG A 69 8.12 8.66 -1.30
C ARG A 69 7.42 8.37 -2.63
N THR A 70 7.45 9.31 -3.55
CA THR A 70 6.91 9.11 -4.90
C THR A 70 8.02 8.69 -5.86
N VAL A 71 7.86 7.53 -6.53
CA VAL A 71 8.87 6.97 -7.42
C VAL A 71 8.85 7.68 -8.78
N GLY A 72 10.04 7.97 -9.32
CA GLY A 72 10.20 8.48 -10.68
C GLY A 72 10.24 7.38 -11.74
N VAL A 73 9.12 6.69 -11.97
CA VAL A 73 8.93 5.74 -13.08
C VAL A 73 8.00 6.33 -14.14
N ALA A 74 8.13 5.86 -15.38
CA ALA A 74 7.34 6.37 -16.50
C ALA A 74 6.20 5.43 -16.93
N GLY A 75 6.20 4.17 -16.48
CA GLY A 75 5.23 3.15 -16.90
C GLY A 75 5.36 2.78 -18.38
N HIS A 76 6.58 2.83 -18.93
CA HIS A 76 6.86 2.54 -20.36
C HIS A 76 7.61 1.23 -20.57
N ASP A 77 8.49 0.89 -19.64
CA ASP A 77 9.26 -0.36 -19.58
C ASP A 77 8.99 -0.96 -18.20
N LEU A 78 7.98 -1.83 -18.12
CA LEU A 78 7.48 -2.31 -16.84
C LEU A 78 8.50 -3.17 -16.08
N PRO A 79 9.30 -4.04 -16.73
CA PRO A 79 10.44 -4.70 -16.10
C PRO A 79 11.47 -3.73 -15.51
N ALA A 80 11.90 -2.71 -16.27
CA ALA A 80 12.88 -1.74 -15.77
C ALA A 80 12.32 -0.92 -14.60
N ASP A 81 11.07 -0.48 -14.70
CA ASP A 81 10.36 0.26 -13.65
C ASP A 81 10.25 -0.58 -12.36
N SER A 82 10.07 -1.91 -12.46
CA SER A 82 10.05 -2.81 -11.30
C SER A 82 11.35 -2.75 -10.50
N ALA A 83 12.50 -2.69 -11.19
CA ALA A 83 13.80 -2.56 -10.54
C ALA A 83 14.02 -1.17 -9.92
N VAL A 84 13.43 -0.11 -10.51
CA VAL A 84 13.44 1.23 -9.93
C VAL A 84 12.62 1.26 -8.63
N ILE A 85 11.46 0.62 -8.61
CA ILE A 85 10.59 0.51 -7.42
C ILE A 85 11.35 -0.19 -6.28
N GLY A 86 12.00 -1.32 -6.56
CA GLY A 86 12.78 -2.03 -5.53
C GLY A 86 13.88 -1.16 -4.90
N ARG A 87 14.63 -0.41 -5.73
CA ARG A 87 15.63 0.55 -5.21
C ARG A 87 15.00 1.69 -4.41
N ALA A 88 13.80 2.14 -4.79
CA ALA A 88 13.10 3.18 -4.05
C ALA A 88 12.65 2.68 -2.67
N VAL A 89 12.19 1.43 -2.56
CA VAL A 89 11.89 0.78 -1.27
C VAL A 89 13.14 0.67 -0.41
N GLU A 90 14.25 0.15 -0.96
CA GLU A 90 15.53 0.06 -0.26
C GLU A 90 16.04 1.41 0.24
N GLN A 91 15.91 2.46 -0.58
CA GLN A 91 16.31 3.82 -0.20
C GLN A 91 15.39 4.42 0.87
N ALA A 92 14.09 4.13 0.82
CA ALA A 92 13.13 4.65 1.78
C ALA A 92 13.31 4.03 3.18
N THR A 93 13.87 2.82 3.26
CA THR A 93 14.07 2.08 4.52
C THR A 93 15.50 2.13 5.03
N ALA A 94 16.43 2.71 4.26
CA ALA A 94 17.85 2.73 4.59
C ALA A 94 18.12 3.55 5.87
N GLY A 95 18.57 2.85 6.92
CA GLY A 95 19.04 3.47 8.16
C GLY A 95 17.93 3.96 9.09
N VAL A 96 16.69 3.53 8.86
CA VAL A 96 15.53 3.82 9.72
C VAL A 96 14.99 2.54 10.34
N ASP A 97 14.38 2.65 11.51
CA ASP A 97 13.60 1.56 12.11
C ASP A 97 12.22 1.55 11.43
N VAL A 98 11.88 0.49 10.70
CA VAL A 98 10.68 0.44 9.85
C VAL A 98 9.59 -0.35 10.57
N GLU A 99 8.43 0.27 10.75
CA GLU A 99 7.24 -0.40 11.28
C GLU A 99 6.46 -1.12 10.19
N SER A 100 6.31 -0.48 9.02
CA SER A 100 5.59 -1.07 7.89
C SER A 100 5.97 -0.42 6.56
N ILE A 101 5.86 -1.14 5.46
CA ILE A 101 6.08 -0.67 4.09
C ILE A 101 4.83 -0.94 3.24
N ALA A 102 4.30 0.09 2.61
CA ALA A 102 3.23 -0.03 1.62
C ALA A 102 3.65 0.50 0.25
N LEU A 103 3.24 -0.21 -0.80
CA LEU A 103 3.22 0.28 -2.18
C LEU A 103 1.80 0.74 -2.51
N VAL A 104 1.64 1.97 -2.97
CA VAL A 104 0.37 2.47 -3.54
C VAL A 104 0.63 2.82 -4.99
N ALA A 105 0.00 2.08 -5.90
CA ALA A 105 0.37 2.10 -7.29
C ALA A 105 -0.85 2.30 -8.19
N HIS A 106 -0.71 3.10 -9.25
CA HIS A 106 -1.80 3.38 -10.19
C HIS A 106 -1.53 2.76 -11.54
N SER A 107 -2.57 2.22 -12.19
CA SER A 107 -2.50 1.77 -13.59
C SER A 107 -1.30 0.82 -13.80
N TYR A 108 -0.43 1.10 -14.77
CA TYR A 108 0.81 0.35 -15.06
C TYR A 108 1.84 0.37 -13.92
N GLY A 109 1.83 1.36 -13.04
CA GLY A 109 2.63 1.35 -11.82
C GLY A 109 2.31 0.15 -10.94
N GLY A 110 1.05 -0.31 -10.94
CA GLY A 110 0.62 -1.52 -10.25
C GLY A 110 1.24 -2.78 -10.84
N LEU A 111 1.34 -2.88 -12.17
CA LEU A 111 1.98 -4.01 -12.84
C LEU A 111 3.47 -4.12 -12.50
N SER A 112 4.20 -2.99 -12.55
CA SER A 112 5.61 -2.95 -12.14
C SER A 112 5.79 -3.24 -10.66
N SER A 113 4.91 -2.73 -9.80
CA SER A 113 4.93 -3.02 -8.36
C SER A 113 4.71 -4.50 -8.09
N ARG A 114 3.71 -5.10 -8.72
CA ARG A 114 3.41 -6.53 -8.56
C ARG A 114 4.54 -7.42 -9.09
N ASN A 115 5.19 -7.03 -10.18
CA ASN A 115 6.38 -7.74 -10.66
C ASN A 115 7.57 -7.60 -9.68
N TYR A 116 7.76 -6.45 -9.03
CA TYR A 116 8.73 -6.32 -7.95
C TYR A 116 8.43 -7.28 -6.80
N LEU A 117 7.17 -7.35 -6.35
CA LEU A 117 6.73 -8.24 -5.27
C LEU A 117 6.95 -9.72 -5.61
N LYS A 118 6.52 -10.14 -6.81
CA LYS A 118 6.50 -11.55 -7.23
C LYS A 118 7.84 -12.06 -7.74
N SER A 119 8.57 -11.24 -8.50
CA SER A 119 9.75 -11.69 -9.25
C SER A 119 11.07 -11.21 -8.67
N LEU A 120 11.05 -10.14 -7.86
CA LEU A 120 12.27 -9.49 -7.35
C LEU A 120 12.37 -9.52 -5.81
N GLY A 121 11.54 -10.33 -5.15
CA GLY A 121 11.58 -10.54 -3.69
C GLY A 121 10.90 -9.43 -2.86
N GLY A 122 10.15 -8.53 -3.50
CA GLY A 122 9.46 -7.46 -2.78
C GLY A 122 8.42 -7.96 -1.78
N SER A 123 7.85 -9.14 -1.99
CA SER A 123 6.87 -9.75 -1.08
C SER A 123 7.44 -10.14 0.29
N ASP A 124 8.77 -10.25 0.41
CA ASP A 124 9.43 -10.54 1.69
C ASP A 124 9.55 -9.29 2.60
N VAL A 125 9.32 -8.09 2.05
CA VAL A 125 9.56 -6.81 2.76
C VAL A 125 8.38 -5.85 2.71
N VAL A 126 7.52 -5.91 1.70
CA VAL A 126 6.35 -5.03 1.58
C VAL A 126 5.15 -5.65 2.29
N ASP A 127 4.59 -4.95 3.27
CA ASP A 127 3.43 -5.41 4.04
C ASP A 127 2.12 -5.25 3.26
N THR A 128 2.00 -4.21 2.42
CA THR A 128 0.74 -3.92 1.72
C THR A 128 1.00 -3.39 0.31
N TYR A 129 0.28 -3.95 -0.66
CA TYR A 129 0.23 -3.48 -2.04
C TYR A 129 -1.20 -3.04 -2.35
N ILE A 130 -1.36 -1.75 -2.63
CA ILE A 130 -2.62 -1.13 -3.03
C ILE A 130 -2.52 -0.77 -4.50
N ALA A 131 -3.34 -1.44 -5.32
CA ALA A 131 -3.47 -1.18 -6.73
C ALA A 131 -4.70 -0.31 -7.00
N ILE A 132 -4.50 0.83 -7.65
CA ILE A 132 -5.54 1.78 -8.05
C ILE A 132 -5.73 1.63 -9.57
N GLY A 133 -6.89 1.14 -9.99
CA GLY A 133 -7.25 1.02 -11.41
C GLY A 133 -6.25 0.19 -12.24
N SER A 134 -5.49 -0.71 -11.61
CA SER A 134 -4.44 -1.46 -12.30
C SER A 134 -5.01 -2.63 -13.09
N PRO A 135 -4.72 -2.76 -14.39
CA PRO A 135 -5.17 -3.88 -15.20
C PRO A 135 -4.28 -5.10 -14.93
N GLN A 136 -4.47 -5.79 -13.80
CA GLN A 136 -3.56 -6.82 -13.28
C GLN A 136 -3.21 -7.93 -14.29
N TYR A 137 -4.14 -8.27 -15.19
CA TYR A 137 -3.96 -9.26 -16.25
C TYR A 137 -3.66 -8.65 -17.63
N GLY A 138 -3.30 -7.38 -17.65
CA GLY A 138 -3.05 -6.59 -18.86
C GLY A 138 -4.34 -6.02 -19.45
N THR A 139 -4.18 -5.23 -20.50
CA THR A 139 -5.30 -4.60 -21.22
C THR A 139 -5.08 -4.67 -22.73
N PRO A 140 -6.14 -4.86 -23.56
CA PRO A 140 -6.03 -4.76 -25.00
C PRO A 140 -5.36 -3.46 -25.48
N GLY A 141 -5.52 -2.35 -24.73
CA GLY A 141 -4.87 -1.08 -25.02
C GLY A 141 -3.34 -1.17 -25.09
N GLY A 142 -2.72 -1.98 -24.23
CA GLY A 142 -1.27 -2.20 -24.23
C GLY A 142 -0.78 -2.86 -25.52
N CYS A 143 -1.61 -3.67 -26.18
CA CYS A 143 -1.26 -4.34 -27.43
C CYS A 143 -1.14 -3.39 -28.64
N PHE A 144 -1.66 -2.17 -28.52
CA PHE A 144 -1.54 -1.13 -29.54
C PHE A 144 -0.36 -0.18 -29.30
N GLN A 145 0.39 -0.37 -28.21
CA GLN A 145 1.57 0.42 -27.88
C GLN A 145 2.83 -0.19 -28.50
N LEU A 146 3.88 0.63 -28.62
CA LEU A 146 5.19 0.18 -29.10
C LEU A 146 6.02 -0.43 -27.95
N PRO A 147 6.97 -1.34 -28.26
CA PRO A 147 7.97 -1.80 -27.29
C PRO A 147 8.69 -0.62 -26.62
N GLY A 148 8.81 -0.64 -25.30
CA GLY A 148 9.36 0.47 -24.51
C GLY A 148 8.46 1.71 -24.43
N SER A 149 7.17 1.57 -24.74
CA SER A 149 6.14 2.61 -24.57
C SER A 149 4.87 2.04 -23.92
N GLY A 150 5.03 0.97 -23.14
CA GLY A 150 3.97 0.29 -22.39
C GLY A 150 3.38 -0.96 -23.06
N PHE A 151 3.96 -1.43 -24.18
CA PHE A 151 3.59 -2.70 -24.81
C PHE A 151 3.63 -3.89 -23.84
N ASP A 152 4.48 -3.82 -22.80
CA ASP A 152 4.56 -4.85 -21.77
C ASP A 152 3.21 -5.14 -21.11
N GLY A 153 2.31 -4.15 -20.99
CA GLY A 153 0.96 -4.31 -20.45
C GLY A 153 -0.04 -5.02 -21.36
N CYS A 154 0.38 -5.43 -22.56
CA CYS A 154 -0.41 -6.29 -23.44
C CYS A 154 -0.53 -7.71 -22.82
N PRO A 155 -1.74 -8.29 -22.68
CA PRO A 155 -1.93 -9.58 -22.01
C PRO A 155 -1.13 -10.77 -22.57
N ILE A 156 -0.71 -10.68 -23.83
CA ILE A 156 0.01 -11.75 -24.53
C ILE A 156 1.54 -11.60 -24.49
N THR A 157 2.07 -10.58 -23.79
CA THR A 157 3.52 -10.43 -23.65
C THR A 157 4.11 -11.52 -22.75
N PRO A 158 5.38 -11.88 -22.92
CA PRO A 158 6.09 -12.70 -21.96
C PRO A 158 6.10 -12.11 -20.54
N PHE A 159 6.12 -10.77 -20.42
CA PHE A 159 6.04 -10.09 -19.14
C PHE A 159 4.72 -10.42 -18.41
N MET A 160 3.56 -10.19 -19.04
CA MET A 160 2.26 -10.51 -18.44
C MET A 160 2.08 -12.01 -18.22
N THR A 161 2.56 -12.84 -19.15
CA THR A 161 2.49 -14.30 -19.01
C THR A 161 3.24 -14.77 -17.76
N ASN A 162 4.44 -14.25 -17.52
CA ASN A 162 5.23 -14.61 -16.34
C ASN A 162 4.65 -14.00 -15.06
N LEU A 163 4.15 -12.76 -15.11
CA LEU A 163 3.55 -12.09 -13.96
C LEU A 163 2.31 -12.83 -13.44
N ASN A 164 1.49 -13.36 -14.35
CA ASN A 164 0.24 -14.07 -14.03
C ASN A 164 0.39 -15.60 -13.99
N ALA A 165 1.62 -16.12 -13.94
CA ALA A 165 1.83 -17.57 -13.81
C ALA A 165 1.76 -17.98 -12.33
N GLY A 166 0.84 -18.89 -11.99
CA GLY A 166 0.63 -19.34 -10.61
C GLY A 166 0.17 -18.19 -9.70
N ASP A 167 0.31 -18.37 -8.39
CA ASP A 167 -0.28 -17.47 -7.38
C ASP A 167 0.04 -16.00 -7.62
N ASP A 168 -1.03 -15.21 -7.75
CA ASP A 168 -0.94 -13.80 -8.02
C ASP A 168 -0.49 -12.96 -6.82
N THR A 169 -0.69 -13.52 -5.62
CA THR A 169 -0.60 -12.86 -4.31
C THR A 169 0.43 -13.53 -3.40
N PRO A 170 1.68 -13.75 -3.85
CA PRO A 170 2.66 -14.50 -3.08
C PRO A 170 3.06 -13.77 -1.78
N GLY A 171 3.44 -14.58 -0.79
CA GLY A 171 3.99 -14.12 0.49
C GLY A 171 2.92 -13.62 1.46
N ASP A 172 3.37 -12.85 2.45
CA ASP A 172 2.49 -12.29 3.49
C ASP A 172 1.99 -10.87 3.14
N THR A 173 2.41 -10.32 1.99
CA THR A 173 1.94 -9.01 1.51
C THR A 173 0.41 -9.01 1.40
N LYS A 174 -0.23 -7.96 1.92
CA LYS A 174 -1.67 -7.75 1.74
C LYS A 174 -1.92 -7.10 0.38
N TYR A 175 -2.67 -7.77 -0.48
CA TYR A 175 -3.03 -7.26 -1.80
C TYR A 175 -4.40 -6.57 -1.75
N VAL A 176 -4.47 -5.34 -2.24
CA VAL A 176 -5.69 -4.51 -2.21
C VAL A 176 -5.99 -3.97 -3.59
N SER A 177 -7.24 -4.05 -4.01
CA SER A 177 -7.75 -3.43 -5.23
C SER A 177 -8.70 -2.27 -4.89
N ILE A 178 -8.37 -1.10 -5.40
CA ILE A 178 -9.22 0.09 -5.44
C ILE A 178 -9.42 0.42 -6.91
N ARG A 179 -10.66 0.66 -7.34
CA ARG A 179 -10.91 1.01 -8.73
C ARG A 179 -12.13 1.88 -8.91
N SER A 180 -12.14 2.62 -10.00
CA SER A 180 -13.35 3.11 -10.63
C SER A 180 -14.29 1.97 -11.04
N ALA A 181 -15.61 2.22 -10.98
CA ALA A 181 -16.62 1.31 -11.53
C ALA A 181 -16.59 1.29 -13.07
N GLU A 182 -15.98 2.30 -13.67
CA GLU A 182 -15.85 2.55 -15.10
C GLU A 182 -14.52 2.02 -15.68
N GLU A 183 -13.69 1.39 -14.84
CA GLU A 183 -12.47 0.73 -15.28
C GLU A 183 -12.74 -0.34 -16.35
N TRP A 184 -11.86 -0.41 -17.34
CA TRP A 184 -11.92 -1.46 -18.34
C TRP A 184 -11.47 -2.81 -17.79
N ALA A 185 -10.68 -2.82 -16.73
CA ALA A 185 -10.24 -4.03 -16.06
C ALA A 185 -10.70 -4.01 -14.60
N ASP A 186 -11.21 -5.13 -14.09
CA ASP A 186 -11.75 -5.20 -12.73
C ASP A 186 -10.69 -5.25 -11.62
N GLY A 187 -9.41 -5.34 -11.99
CA GLY A 187 -8.27 -5.32 -11.08
C GLY A 187 -8.20 -6.52 -10.13
N ARG A 188 -8.94 -7.61 -10.41
CA ARG A 188 -8.93 -8.80 -9.57
C ARG A 188 -7.60 -9.55 -9.70
N LEU A 189 -7.19 -10.19 -8.62
CA LEU A 189 -6.11 -11.17 -8.56
C LEU A 189 -6.70 -12.51 -8.14
N ASP A 190 -6.05 -13.60 -8.55
CA ASP A 190 -6.24 -14.88 -7.86
C ASP A 190 -5.54 -14.87 -6.50
N GLY A 191 -5.80 -15.87 -5.66
CA GLY A 191 -5.36 -15.86 -4.27
C GLY A 191 -6.02 -14.75 -3.45
N GLY A 192 -5.32 -14.34 -2.38
CA GLY A 192 -5.85 -13.52 -1.31
C GLY A 192 -5.81 -12.02 -1.63
N GLN A 193 -6.98 -11.41 -1.84
CA GLN A 193 -7.11 -9.99 -2.16
C GLN A 193 -8.25 -9.31 -1.39
N CYS A 194 -7.96 -8.13 -0.84
CA CYS A 194 -8.99 -7.20 -0.40
C CYS A 194 -9.53 -6.38 -1.59
N ARG A 195 -10.85 -6.34 -1.77
CA ARG A 195 -11.52 -5.58 -2.83
C ARG A 195 -12.34 -4.47 -2.23
N VAL A 196 -11.96 -3.22 -2.51
CA VAL A 196 -12.76 -2.05 -2.15
C VAL A 196 -13.94 -1.92 -3.10
N THR A 197 -15.08 -1.50 -2.58
CA THR A 197 -16.29 -1.25 -3.39
C THR A 197 -15.96 -0.27 -4.52
N PRO A 198 -16.22 -0.62 -5.79
CA PRO A 198 -15.88 0.24 -6.93
C PRO A 198 -16.50 1.63 -6.81
N ILE A 199 -15.71 2.64 -7.15
CA ILE A 199 -16.10 4.04 -7.00
C ILE A 199 -16.81 4.50 -8.29
N PRO A 200 -18.11 4.88 -8.24
CA PRO A 200 -18.85 5.23 -9.45
C PRO A 200 -18.48 6.63 -9.96
N ASN A 201 -18.69 6.85 -11.25
CA ASN A 201 -18.47 8.12 -11.95
C ASN A 201 -17.05 8.66 -11.77
N LEU A 202 -16.03 7.80 -11.91
CA LEU A 202 -14.63 8.20 -11.82
C LEU A 202 -13.90 7.81 -13.12
N ALA A 203 -13.26 8.78 -13.76
CA ALA A 203 -12.38 8.48 -14.89
C ALA A 203 -11.06 7.88 -14.38
N HIS A 204 -10.45 7.00 -15.18
CA HIS A 204 -9.18 6.33 -14.86
C HIS A 204 -8.02 7.29 -14.52
N VAL A 205 -7.82 8.31 -15.35
CA VAL A 205 -6.66 9.22 -15.20
C VAL A 205 -6.64 9.93 -13.84
N PRO A 206 -7.72 10.60 -13.38
CA PRO A 206 -7.69 11.33 -12.11
C PRO A 206 -7.78 10.45 -10.85
N GLU A 207 -7.82 9.12 -10.94
CA GLU A 207 -8.01 8.26 -9.76
C GLU A 207 -7.04 8.58 -8.59
N PRO A 208 -5.72 8.79 -8.78
CA PRO A 208 -4.82 9.09 -7.67
C PRO A 208 -5.11 10.42 -6.96
N ALA A 209 -5.81 11.33 -7.64
CA ALA A 209 -6.16 12.66 -7.12
C ALA A 209 -7.60 12.72 -6.57
N ASP A 210 -8.41 11.67 -6.72
CA ASP A 210 -9.80 11.66 -6.25
C ASP A 210 -9.87 11.41 -4.74
N ASP A 211 -10.55 12.30 -4.00
CA ASP A 211 -10.67 12.23 -2.55
C ASP A 211 -11.23 10.90 -2.04
N ARG A 212 -12.09 10.22 -2.82
CA ARG A 212 -12.68 8.93 -2.45
C ARG A 212 -11.65 7.81 -2.55
N VAL A 213 -10.76 7.87 -3.54
CA VAL A 213 -9.63 6.95 -3.68
C VAL A 213 -8.63 7.19 -2.54
N ILE A 214 -8.28 8.44 -2.27
CA ILE A 214 -7.36 8.78 -1.17
C ILE A 214 -7.92 8.30 0.18
N ALA A 215 -9.21 8.52 0.43
CA ALA A 215 -9.87 8.02 1.63
C ALA A 215 -9.88 6.48 1.70
N ALA A 216 -10.06 5.78 0.58
CA ALA A 216 -9.96 4.33 0.52
C ALA A 216 -8.55 3.83 0.83
N VAL A 217 -7.51 4.48 0.25
CA VAL A 217 -6.09 4.19 0.56
C VAL A 217 -5.85 4.32 2.06
N THR A 218 -6.22 5.46 2.69
CA THR A 218 -6.06 5.65 4.14
C THR A 218 -6.74 4.54 4.96
N ARG A 219 -8.00 4.19 4.65
CA ARG A 219 -8.72 3.13 5.39
C ARG A 219 -8.02 1.77 5.26
N THR A 220 -7.59 1.42 4.05
CA THR A 220 -6.89 0.15 3.81
C THR A 220 -5.52 0.08 4.48
N LEU A 221 -4.77 1.19 4.53
CA LEU A 221 -3.52 1.29 5.29
C LEU A 221 -3.74 1.16 6.81
N SER A 222 -4.92 1.52 7.32
CA SER A 222 -5.30 1.23 8.71
C SER A 222 -5.84 -0.20 8.94
N GLY A 223 -5.82 -1.04 7.91
CA GLY A 223 -6.21 -2.45 7.97
C GLY A 223 -7.68 -2.73 7.66
N GLU A 224 -8.45 -1.73 7.21
CA GLU A 224 -9.83 -1.95 6.78
C GLU A 224 -9.89 -2.69 5.43
N CYS A 225 -10.90 -3.54 5.28
CA CYS A 225 -11.19 -4.22 4.03
C CYS A 225 -12.70 -4.36 3.83
N ASP A 226 -13.21 -3.90 2.68
CA ASP A 226 -14.64 -4.01 2.35
C ASP A 226 -15.03 -5.49 2.12
N ALA A 227 -14.29 -6.18 1.25
CA ALA A 227 -14.51 -7.60 0.96
C ALA A 227 -13.18 -8.31 0.70
N TYR A 228 -12.82 -9.25 1.56
CA TYR A 228 -11.70 -10.15 1.31
C TYR A 228 -12.17 -11.36 0.49
N VAL A 229 -11.43 -11.68 -0.56
CA VAL A 229 -11.67 -12.84 -1.43
C VAL A 229 -10.37 -13.62 -1.54
N ASP A 230 -10.47 -14.94 -1.54
CA ASP A 230 -9.38 -15.85 -1.84
C ASP A 230 -9.82 -16.70 -3.05
N GLU A 231 -9.44 -16.27 -4.25
CA GLU A 231 -9.81 -16.98 -5.48
C GLU A 231 -8.84 -18.12 -5.75
N GLN A 232 -9.34 -19.22 -6.32
CA GLN A 232 -8.49 -20.34 -6.68
C GLN A 232 -7.41 -19.89 -7.67
N ILE A 233 -6.16 -20.30 -7.43
CA ILE A 233 -5.03 -20.02 -8.32
C ILE A 233 -5.32 -20.51 -9.74
N ASP A 234 -4.99 -19.67 -10.73
CA ASP A 234 -5.21 -19.88 -12.16
C ASP A 234 -6.71 -20.08 -12.54
N SER A 235 -7.66 -19.57 -11.75
CA SER A 235 -9.10 -19.81 -11.96
C SER A 235 -9.74 -18.96 -13.07
N PHE A 236 -9.04 -17.96 -13.58
CA PHE A 236 -9.51 -17.11 -14.66
C PHE A 236 -8.37 -16.64 -15.56
N THR A 237 -8.75 -16.04 -16.69
CA THR A 237 -7.82 -15.48 -17.67
C THR A 237 -8.11 -14.01 -17.88
N TRP A 238 -7.18 -13.29 -18.52
CA TRP A 238 -7.33 -11.86 -18.81
C TRP A 238 -8.64 -11.51 -19.55
N THR A 239 -9.18 -12.42 -20.37
CA THR A 239 -10.42 -12.17 -21.10
C THR A 239 -11.64 -12.02 -20.18
N GLN A 240 -11.57 -12.57 -18.97
CA GLN A 240 -12.62 -12.50 -17.95
C GLN A 240 -12.45 -11.30 -17.02
N THR A 241 -11.27 -10.67 -17.00
CA THR A 241 -10.97 -9.52 -16.12
C THR A 241 -11.24 -8.19 -16.79
N VAL A 242 -11.55 -8.18 -18.09
CA VAL A 242 -11.85 -6.97 -18.86
C VAL A 242 -13.35 -6.81 -19.11
N PHE A 243 -13.81 -5.57 -19.17
CA PHE A 243 -15.21 -5.16 -19.33
C PHE A 243 -16.14 -5.76 -18.25
N PRO A 244 -15.88 -5.45 -16.96
CA PRO A 244 -16.75 -5.90 -15.88
C PRO A 244 -18.20 -5.44 -16.10
N GLN A 245 -19.13 -6.33 -15.77
CA GLN A 245 -20.58 -6.10 -15.85
C GLN A 245 -21.10 -5.39 -14.60
#